data_AF-K9RXG4-F1
#
_entry.id   AF-K9RXG4-F1
#
_cell.length_a   1.000
_cell.length_b   1.000
_cell.length_c   1.000
_cell.angle_alpha   90.00
_cell.angle_beta   90.00
_cell.angle_gamma   90.00
#
_symmetry.space_group_name_H-M   'P 1'
#
loop_
_entity.id
_entity.type
_entity.pdbx_description
1 polymer ?
#
loop_
_entity_poly.entity_id
_entity_poly.type
_entity_poly.pdbx_seq_one_letter_code
_entity_poly.pdbx_strand_id
1 'polypeptide(L)'
;MSREILQETPLKSQVSTKPALLKCSVFDGMFGDEYAVSIMVEGNRKVSLFASKTDLEEVNINEHTGKLKVQSFEVEPTYVILPSSTLEDGRTVINVPISMLLIL
;
A
#
# COMPACT_ATOMS: atom_id res chain seq x y z
N MET A 1 43.25 25.94 20.78
CA MET A 1 41.99 25.35 21.27
C MET A 1 41.14 25.04 20.06
N SER A 2 41.19 23.80 19.56
CA SER A 2 40.46 23.40 18.36
C SER A 2 39.09 22.86 18.77
N ARG A 3 38.02 23.44 18.23
CA ARG A 3 36.65 22.96 18.44
C ARG A 3 36.47 21.71 17.59
N GLU A 4 36.25 20.57 18.24
CA GLU A 4 35.76 19.36 17.58
C GLU A 4 34.34 19.63 17.10
N ILE A 5 34.15 19.62 15.78
CA ILE A 5 32.83 19.67 15.16
C ILE A 5 32.31 18.23 15.23
N LEU A 6 31.35 17.99 16.13
CA LEU A 6 30.55 16.78 16.12
C LEU A 6 29.78 16.76 14.79
N GLN A 7 30.24 15.95 13.83
CA GLN A 7 29.45 15.60 12.66
C GLN A 7 28.22 14.86 13.14
N GLU A 8 27.06 15.50 13.04
CA GLU A 8 25.77 14.83 13.17
C GLU A 8 25.68 13.77 12.06
N THR A 9 25.85 12.51 12.41
CA THR A 9 25.56 11.39 11.52
C THR A 9 24.09 11.48 11.09
N PRO A 10 23.77 11.66 9.80
CA PRO A 10 22.41 11.53 9.36
C PRO A 10 22.06 10.04 9.43
N LEU A 11 21.32 9.64 10.46
CA LEU A 11 20.54 8.41 10.45
C LEU A 11 19.40 8.56 9.43
N LYS A 12 19.74 8.67 8.14
CA LYS A 12 18.82 8.27 7.07
C LYS A 12 18.86 6.74 7.05
N SER A 13 18.09 6.12 7.95
CA SER A 13 17.56 4.80 7.65
C SER A 13 16.73 4.99 6.38
N GLN A 14 17.33 4.71 5.21
CA GLN A 14 16.61 4.65 3.95
C GLN A 14 15.62 3.51 4.10
N VAL A 15 14.38 3.84 4.47
CA VAL A 15 13.29 2.87 4.39
C VAL A 15 13.09 2.63 2.90
N SER A 16 13.75 1.58 2.40
CA SER A 16 13.67 1.18 1.00
C SER A 16 12.25 0.72 0.73
N THR A 17 11.57 1.39 -0.20
CA THR A 17 10.25 0.97 -0.66
C THR A 17 10.45 0.03 -1.84
N LYS A 18 9.70 -1.08 -1.86
CA LYS A 18 9.65 -2.00 -2.99
C LYS A 18 8.24 -2.05 -3.57
N PRO A 19 8.10 -2.21 -4.90
CA PRO A 19 6.80 -2.49 -5.49
C PRO A 19 6.28 -3.85 -4.98
N ALA A 20 5.00 -3.91 -4.66
CA ALA A 20 4.35 -5.12 -4.21
C ALA A 20 2.88 -5.13 -4.68
N LEU A 21 2.27 -6.31 -4.60
CA LEU A 21 0.86 -6.53 -4.89
C LEU A 21 0.14 -6.93 -3.60
N LEU A 22 -0.97 -6.24 -3.32
CA LEU A 22 -1.79 -6.47 -2.15
C LEU A 22 -3.10 -7.13 -2.56
N LYS A 23 -3.38 -8.31 -2.02
CA LYS A 23 -4.64 -9.01 -2.26
C LYS A 23 -5.81 -8.16 -1.75
N CYS A 24 -6.85 -8.05 -2.55
CA CYS A 24 -8.01 -7.26 -2.22
C CYS A 24 -9.29 -7.87 -2.78
N SER A 25 -10.42 -7.47 -2.19
CA SER A 25 -11.74 -7.71 -2.75
C SER A 25 -12.12 -6.54 -3.66
N VAL A 26 -12.72 -6.85 -4.82
CA VAL A 26 -13.09 -5.86 -5.83
C VAL A 26 -14.59 -5.90 -6.11
N PHE A 27 -15.16 -4.72 -6.29
CA PHE A 27 -16.56 -4.49 -6.62
C PHE A 27 -16.65 -3.39 -7.66
N ASP A 28 -17.77 -3.33 -8.39
CA ASP A 28 -18.02 -2.24 -9.32
C ASP A 28 -17.96 -0.89 -8.58
N GLY A 29 -17.17 0.04 -9.12
CA GLY A 29 -17.03 1.39 -8.60
C GLY A 29 -18.25 2.26 -8.89
N MET A 30 -18.26 3.48 -8.35
CA MET A 30 -19.30 4.45 -8.64
C MET A 30 -19.10 5.08 -10.03
N PHE A 31 -17.84 5.21 -10.44
CA PHE A 31 -17.45 5.73 -11.75
C PHE A 31 -16.90 4.63 -12.68
N GLY A 32 -16.94 4.87 -14.00
CA GLY A 32 -16.62 3.87 -15.01
C GLY A 32 -15.15 3.47 -15.10
N ASP A 33 -14.25 4.24 -14.50
CA ASP A 33 -12.79 4.11 -14.55
C ASP A 33 -12.16 3.66 -13.22
N GLU A 34 -12.98 3.28 -12.25
CA GLU A 34 -12.56 2.81 -10.93
C GLU A 34 -13.23 1.50 -10.53
N TYR A 35 -12.67 0.89 -9.47
CA TYR A 35 -13.29 -0.19 -8.72
C TYR A 35 -13.38 0.22 -7.25
N ALA A 36 -14.44 -0.22 -6.57
CA ALA A 36 -14.46 -0.22 -5.12
C ALA A 36 -13.65 -1.41 -4.61
N VAL A 37 -12.67 -1.15 -3.76
CA VAL A 37 -11.70 -2.13 -3.27
C VAL A 37 -11.80 -2.23 -1.76
N SER A 38 -11.78 -3.46 -1.23
CA SER A 38 -11.70 -3.71 0.21
C SER A 38 -10.46 -4.54 0.55
N ILE A 39 -9.70 -4.09 1.55
CA ILE A 39 -8.45 -4.70 1.98
C ILE A 39 -8.57 -5.08 3.46
N MET A 40 -8.11 -6.28 3.80
CA MET A 40 -7.95 -6.66 5.20
C MET A 40 -6.64 -6.10 5.75
N VAL A 41 -6.72 -5.33 6.83
CA VAL A 41 -5.57 -4.79 7.56
C VAL A 41 -5.42 -5.48 8.91
N GLU A 42 -4.31 -5.26 9.59
CA GLU A 42 -4.05 -5.90 10.89
C GLU A 42 -5.21 -5.65 11.89
N GLY A 43 -5.48 -6.65 12.73
CA GLY A 43 -6.61 -6.62 13.67
C GLY A 43 -7.97 -6.97 13.04
N ASN A 44 -7.97 -7.70 11.92
CA ASN A 44 -9.18 -8.11 11.17
C ASN A 44 -10.09 -6.94 10.77
N ARG A 45 -9.52 -5.74 10.62
CA ARG A 45 -10.25 -4.58 10.14
C ARG A 45 -10.27 -4.59 8.61
N LYS A 46 -11.30 -3.98 8.03
CA LYS A 46 -11.40 -3.76 6.59
C LYS A 46 -11.27 -2.28 6.30
N VAL A 47 -10.46 -1.95 5.31
CA VAL A 47 -10.38 -0.62 4.72
C VAL A 47 -10.99 -0.70 3.33
N SER A 48 -11.93 0.19 3.05
CA SER A 48 -12.54 0.30 1.73
C SER A 48 -12.15 1.62 1.08
N LEU A 49 -11.82 1.58 -0.20
CA LEU A 49 -11.35 2.71 -0.99
C LEU A 49 -11.75 2.51 -2.45
N PHE A 50 -11.73 3.58 -3.24
CA PHE A 50 -11.84 3.48 -4.69
C PHE A 50 -10.44 3.41 -5.29
N ALA A 51 -10.21 2.55 -6.27
CA ALA A 51 -8.94 2.46 -6.96
C ALA A 51 -9.15 2.55 -8.46
N SER A 52 -8.23 3.25 -9.15
CA SER A 52 -8.26 3.28 -10.61
C SER A 52 -8.04 1.87 -11.15
N LYS A 53 -8.68 1.56 -12.28
CA LYS A 53 -8.48 0.29 -12.99
C LYS A 53 -7.01 0.02 -13.32
N THR A 54 -6.20 1.07 -13.50
CA THR A 54 -4.77 0.95 -13.77
C THR A 54 -3.94 0.51 -12.57
N ASP A 55 -4.46 0.67 -11.36
CA ASP A 55 -3.77 0.31 -10.12
C ASP A 55 -4.01 -1.15 -9.72
N LEU A 56 -4.89 -1.85 -10.44
CA LEU A 56 -5.26 -3.23 -10.18
C LEU A 56 -4.70 -4.19 -11.23
N GLU A 57 -4.36 -5.39 -10.78
CA GLU A 57 -3.97 -6.54 -11.59
C GLU A 57 -4.82 -7.76 -11.21
N GLU A 58 -4.88 -8.74 -12.11
CA GLU A 58 -5.56 -10.02 -11.88
C GLU A 58 -7.00 -9.87 -11.36
N VAL A 59 -7.74 -8.90 -11.91
CA VAL A 59 -9.11 -8.60 -11.52
C VAL A 59 -10.06 -9.70 -12.03
N ASN A 60 -10.79 -10.33 -11.11
CA ASN A 60 -11.90 -11.23 -11.39
C ASN A 60 -13.16 -10.73 -10.67
N ILE A 61 -14.05 -10.07 -11.44
CA ILE A 61 -15.28 -9.47 -10.91
C ILE A 61 -16.27 -10.53 -10.42
N ASN A 62 -16.34 -11.69 -11.07
CA ASN A 62 -17.26 -12.76 -10.67
C ASN A 62 -16.89 -13.37 -9.31
N GLU A 63 -15.60 -13.38 -8.99
CA GLU A 63 -15.07 -13.90 -7.73
C GLU A 63 -14.81 -12.80 -6.69
N HIS A 64 -15.03 -11.53 -7.05
CA HIS A 64 -14.72 -10.36 -6.22
C HIS A 64 -13.26 -10.33 -5.75
N THR A 65 -12.30 -10.72 -6.59
CA THR A 65 -10.87 -10.74 -6.25
C THR A 65 -10.03 -9.84 -7.16
N GLY A 66 -8.99 -9.23 -6.60
CA GLY A 66 -7.97 -8.52 -7.37
C GLY A 66 -6.67 -8.33 -6.59
N LYS A 67 -5.66 -7.76 -7.25
CA LYS A 67 -4.38 -7.38 -6.65
C LYS A 67 -4.12 -5.90 -6.86
N LEU A 68 -4.02 -5.14 -5.77
CA LEU A 68 -3.72 -3.70 -5.80
C LEU A 68 -2.21 -3.49 -5.81
N LYS A 69 -1.71 -2.69 -6.75
CA LYS A 69 -0.31 -2.26 -6.79
C LYS A 69 -0.05 -1.32 -5.63
N VAL A 70 0.95 -1.62 -4.81
CA VAL A 70 1.33 -0.82 -3.64
C VAL A 70 2.84 -0.70 -3.55
N GLN A 71 3.32 0.19 -2.69
CA GLN A 71 4.72 0.18 -2.25
C GLN A 71 4.79 -0.40 -0.85
N SER A 72 5.64 -1.39 -0.61
CA SER A 72 5.81 -1.99 0.72
C SER A 72 7.12 -1.56 1.37
N PHE A 73 7.09 -1.51 2.69
CA PHE A 73 8.27 -1.47 3.54
C PHE A 73 8.49 -2.88 4.11
N GLU A 74 9.60 -3.54 3.77
CA GLU A 74 10.00 -4.84 4.35
C GLU A 74 10.53 -4.64 5.78
N VAL A 75 9.68 -4.11 6.65
CA VAL A 75 9.92 -4.02 8.09
C VAL A 75 8.80 -4.79 8.78
N GLU A 76 9.07 -5.34 9.96
CA GLU A 76 8.02 -5.90 10.83
C GLU A 76 7.61 -4.83 11.85
N PRO A 77 6.34 -4.42 11.90
CA PRO A 77 5.20 -4.89 11.10
C PRO A 77 5.17 -4.32 9.67
N THR A 78 4.53 -5.04 8.73
CA THR A 78 4.56 -4.74 7.30
C THR A 78 3.61 -3.61 6.93
N TYR A 79 4.18 -2.49 6.49
CA TYR A 79 3.43 -1.33 6.04
C TYR A 79 3.40 -1.25 4.51
N VAL A 80 2.26 -0.84 3.96
CA VAL A 80 2.10 -0.55 2.54
C VAL A 80 1.58 0.85 2.33
N ILE A 81 2.06 1.49 1.27
CA ILE A 81 1.61 2.77 0.76
C ILE A 81 0.59 2.49 -0.35
N LEU A 82 -0.63 2.97 -0.16
CA LEU A 82 -1.68 2.90 -1.17
C LEU A 82 -1.40 3.89 -2.32
N PRO A 83 -1.82 3.60 -3.57
CA PRO A 83 -1.68 4.53 -4.69
C PRO A 83 -2.37 5.87 -4.42
N SER A 84 -1.77 6.97 -4.86
CA SER A 84 -2.32 8.32 -4.62
C SER A 84 -3.71 8.51 -5.24
N SER A 85 -4.00 7.81 -6.33
CA SER A 85 -5.32 7.76 -6.99
C SER A 85 -6.43 7.23 -6.11
N THR A 86 -6.09 6.55 -5.00
CA THR A 86 -7.08 5.91 -4.14
C THR A 86 -7.67 6.82 -3.06
N LEU A 87 -7.16 8.05 -2.91
CA LEU A 87 -7.40 8.90 -1.74
C LEU A 87 -7.44 10.38 -2.14
N GLU A 88 -8.40 11.13 -1.61
CA GLU A 88 -8.51 12.58 -1.84
C GLU A 88 -7.31 13.38 -1.27
N ASP A 89 -6.69 12.91 -0.17
CA ASP A 89 -5.65 13.64 0.58
C ASP A 89 -4.20 13.13 0.37
N GLY A 90 -3.98 12.18 -0.55
CA GLY A 90 -2.65 11.64 -0.87
C GLY A 90 -2.32 10.27 -0.25
N ARG A 91 -1.03 9.94 -0.09
CA ARG A 91 -0.53 8.58 0.26
C ARG A 91 -0.93 8.16 1.68
N THR A 92 -1.82 7.17 1.83
CA THR A 92 -2.06 6.52 3.14
C THR A 92 -1.15 5.32 3.32
N VAL A 93 -0.58 5.20 4.52
CA VAL A 93 0.19 4.04 4.96
C VAL A 93 -0.70 3.17 5.85
N ILE A 94 -0.90 1.92 5.46
CA ILE A 94 -1.66 0.93 6.25
C ILE A 94 -0.76 -0.24 6.63
N ASN A 95 -1.02 -0.82 7.79
CA ASN A 95 -0.36 -2.04 8.25
C ASN A 95 -1.18 -3.26 7.79
N VAL A 96 -0.54 -4.17 7.07
CA VAL A 96 -1.20 -5.33 6.46
C VAL A 96 -0.54 -6.64 6.90
N PRO A 97 -1.31 -7.74 7.02
CA PRO A 97 -0.72 -9.05 7.22
C PRO A 97 0.20 -9.41 6.06
N ILE A 98 1.39 -9.94 6.35
CA ILE A 98 2.36 -10.32 5.30
C ILE A 98 1.78 -11.37 4.32
N SER A 99 0.82 -12.19 4.76
CA SER A 99 0.10 -13.16 3.93
C SER A 99 -0.75 -12.53 2.81
N MET A 100 -1.09 -11.25 2.93
CA MET A 100 -1.83 -10.48 1.94
C MET A 100 -0.91 -9.83 0.90
N LEU A 101 0.40 -9.77 1.16
CA LEU A 101 1.38 -9.09 0.33
C LEU A 101 2.16 -10.08 -0.55
N LEU A 102 2.35 -9.71 -1.81
CA LEU A 102 3.24 -10.39 -2.75
C LEU A 102 4.31 -9.38 -3.20
N ILE A 103 5.56 -9.65 -2.85
CA ILE A 103 6.70 -8.79 -3.22
C ILE A 103 7.15 -9.15 -4.64
N LEU A 104 7.38 -8.14 -5.48
CA LEU A 104 7.77 -8.28 -6.89
C LEU A 104 9.29 -8.22 -7.10
#